data_AF-A0A7C1QV06-F1
#
_entry.id   AF-A0A7C1QV06-F1
#
_cell.length_a   1.000
_cell.length_b   1.000
_cell.length_c   1.000
_cell.angle_alpha   90.00
_cell.angle_beta   90.00
_cell.angle_gamma   90.00
#
_symmetry.space_group_name_H-M   'P 1'
#
loop_
_entity.id
_entity.type
_entity.pdbx_description
1 polymer ?
#
loop_
_entity_poly.entity_id
_entity_poly.type
_entity_poly.pdbx_seq_one_letter_code
_entity_poly.pdbx_strand_id
1 'polypeptide(L)' 'MSDQYTIEKLIKVLEKVPEKNLRLIDLINELTIDGEIDVDLLGEREGEINLAIAEAKMYGSHTIIAVNSLQQLEAKPDV' A
#
# COMPACT_ATOMS: atom_id res chain seq x y z
N MET A 1 16.04 -3.31 28.30
CA MET A 1 14.61 -3.24 27.90
C MET A 1 14.38 -4.48 27.06
N SER A 2 13.44 -5.36 27.41
CA SER A 2 13.30 -6.64 26.70
C SER A 2 12.72 -6.43 25.30
N ASP A 3 13.21 -7.20 24.33
CA ASP A 3 12.77 -7.16 22.93
C ASP A 3 11.26 -7.33 22.79
N GLN A 4 10.65 -8.09 23.69
CA GLN A 4 9.21 -8.32 23.75
C GLN A 4 8.40 -7.04 24.06
N TYR A 5 8.92 -6.18 24.95
CA TYR A 5 8.30 -4.87 25.22
C TYR A 5 8.36 -3.94 24.01
N THR A 6 9.43 -4.04 23.21
CA THR A 6 9.58 -3.29 21.96
C THR A 6 8.62 -3.79 20.89
N ILE A 7 8.47 -5.11 20.73
CA ILE A 7 7.55 -5.74 19.77
C ILE A 7 6.09 -5.39 20.08
N GLU A 8 5.65 -5.50 21.34
CA GLU A 8 4.26 -5.16 21.72
C GLU A 8 3.91 -3.69 21.44
N LYS A 9 4.88 -2.78 21.65
CA LYS A 9 4.70 -1.36 21.37
C LYS A 9 4.66 -1.09 19.86
N LEU A 10 5.46 -1.81 19.07
CA LEU A 10 5.44 -1.76 17.61
C LEU A 10 4.10 -2.24 17.06
N ILE A 11 3.60 -3.38 17.54
CA ILE A 11 2.29 -3.93 17.15
C ILE A 11 1.17 -2.91 17.42
N LYS A 12 1.12 -2.32 18.62
CA LYS A 12 0.11 -1.29 18.96
C LYS A 12 0.19 -0.02 18.13
N VAL A 13 1.34 0.28 17.52
CA VAL A 13 1.48 1.40 16.58
C VAL A 13 0.98 0.98 15.20
N LEU A 14 1.32 -0.23 14.75
CA LEU A 14 0.87 -0.77 13.47
C LEU A 14 -0.65 -0.98 13.41
N GLU A 15 -1.28 -1.39 14.51
CA GLU A 15 -2.76 -1.50 14.63
C GLU A 15 -3.50 -0.16 14.43
N LYS A 16 -2.82 0.98 14.60
CA LYS A 16 -3.40 2.30 14.37
C LYS A 16 -3.23 2.77 12.92
N VAL A 17 -2.50 2.03 12.10
CA VAL A 17 -2.33 2.34 10.69
C VAL A 17 -3.61 1.89 9.99
N PRO A 18 -4.41 2.81 9.43
CA PRO A 18 -5.61 2.43 8.71
C PRO A 18 -5.24 1.57 7.50
N GLU A 19 -6.04 0.54 7.25
CA GLU A 19 -5.91 -0.27 6.03
C GLU A 19 -6.04 0.65 4.81
N LYS A 20 -5.02 0.65 3.95
CA LYS A 20 -5.04 1.45 2.74
C LYS A 20 -5.70 0.66 1.62
N ASN A 21 -6.97 0.92 1.39
CA ASN A 21 -7.68 0.46 0.19
C ASN A 21 -7.27 1.34 -0.99
N LEU A 22 -6.59 0.75 -1.98
CA LEU A 22 -6.22 1.43 -3.20
C LEU A 22 -7.42 1.44 -4.15
N ARG A 23 -7.85 2.64 -4.58
CA ARG A 23 -8.98 2.81 -5.51
C ARG A 23 -8.83 2.01 -6.80
N LEU A 24 -7.59 1.71 -7.20
CA LEU A 24 -7.28 0.86 -8.34
C LEU A 24 -7.92 -0.54 -8.23
N ILE A 25 -7.97 -1.11 -7.02
CA ILE A 25 -8.56 -2.43 -6.76
C ILE A 25 -10.07 -2.37 -6.98
N ASP A 26 -10.72 -1.34 -6.43
CA ASP A 26 -12.15 -1.13 -6.60
C ASP A 26 -12.51 -0.90 -8.07
N LEU A 27 -11.72 -0.09 -8.78
CA LEU A 27 -11.94 0.19 -10.21
C LEU A 27 -11.80 -1.07 -11.06
N ILE A 28 -10.82 -1.94 -10.80
CA ILE A 28 -10.71 -3.21 -11.53
C ILE A 28 -11.96 -4.06 -11.32
N ASN A 29 -12.49 -4.13 -10.10
CA ASN A 29 -13.71 -4.88 -9.82
C ASN A 29 -14.94 -4.25 -10.48
N GLU A 30 -15.05 -2.92 -10.48
CA GLU A 30 -16.14 -2.16 -11.12
C GLU A 30 -16.13 -2.31 -12.65
N LEU A 31 -14.95 -2.42 -13.26
CA LEU A 31 -14.75 -2.49 -14.71
C LEU A 31 -14.72 -3.91 -15.26
N THR A 32 -14.68 -4.92 -14.38
CA THR A 32 -14.70 -6.34 -14.79
C THR A 32 -16.14 -6.86 -14.77
N ILE A 33 -16.65 -7.25 -15.92
CA ILE A 33 -17.99 -7.82 -16.10
C ILE A 33 -17.82 -9.24 -16.65
N ASP A 34 -18.43 -10.22 -15.98
CA ASP A 34 -18.34 -11.63 -16.36
C ASP A 34 -16.90 -12.18 -16.52
N GLY A 35 -15.95 -11.57 -15.80
CA GLY A 35 -14.53 -11.96 -15.82
C GLY A 35 -13.70 -11.32 -16.94
N GLU A 36 -14.31 -10.47 -17.77
CA GLU A 36 -13.63 -9.69 -18.79
C GLU A 36 -13.69 -8.19 -18.46
N ILE A 37 -12.69 -7.44 -18.89
CA ILE A 37 -12.66 -6.00 -18.67
C ILE A 37 -13.52 -5.33 -19.75
N ASP A 38 -14.48 -4.51 -19.34
CA ASP A 38 -15.27 -3.69 -20.25
C ASP A 38 -14.43 -2.53 -20.79
N VAL A 39 -14.08 -2.62 -22.07
CA VAL A 39 -13.17 -1.69 -22.74
C VAL A 39 -13.83 -0.34 -23.06
N ASP A 40 -15.16 -0.32 -23.20
CA ASP A 40 -15.90 0.91 -23.44
C ASP A 40 -15.97 1.72 -22.13
N LEU A 41 -16.30 1.04 -21.02
CA LEU A 41 -16.27 1.63 -19.67
C LEU A 41 -14.86 2.08 -19.25
N LEU A 42 -13.80 1.36 -19.67
CA LEU A 42 -12.41 1.79 -19.48
C LEU A 42 -12.17 3.17 -20.13
N GLY A 43 -12.64 3.37 -21.36
CA GLY A 43 -12.48 4.62 -22.09
C GLY A 43 -13.21 5.78 -21.43
N GLU A 44 -14.42 5.53 -20.93
CA GLU A 44 -15.23 6.54 -20.22
C GLU A 44 -14.59 6.96 -18.89
N ARG A 45 -13.83 6.09 -18.24
CA ARG A 45 -13.23 6.31 -16.92
C ARG A 45 -11.72 6.50 -16.92
N GLU A 46 -11.12 6.80 -18.07
CA GLU A 46 -9.66 6.94 -18.21
C GLU A 46 -9.04 7.89 -17.17
N GLY A 47 -9.72 9.02 -16.87
CA GLY A 47 -9.27 9.97 -15.86
C GLY A 47 -9.20 9.39 -14.44
N GLU A 48 -10.23 8.65 -14.02
CA GLU A 48 -10.28 7.98 -12.71
C GLU A 48 -9.19 6.91 -12.60
N ILE A 49 -9.00 6.13 -13.67
CA ILE A 49 -7.99 5.07 -13.75
C ILE A 49 -6.60 5.66 -13.63
N ASN A 50 -6.30 6.74 -14.36
CA ASN A 50 -5.01 7.42 -14.29
C ASN A 50 -4.71 7.94 -12.89
N LEU A 51 -5.72 8.51 -12.21
CA LEU A 51 -5.57 8.98 -10.83
C LEU A 51 -5.31 7.81 -9.86
N ALA A 52 -6.06 6.72 -9.99
CA ALA A 52 -5.89 5.53 -9.16
C ALA A 52 -4.52 4.86 -9.36
N ILE A 53 -4.01 4.84 -10.60
CA ILE A 53 -2.65 4.38 -10.91
C ILE A 53 -1.61 5.28 -10.23
N ALA A 54 -1.77 6.60 -10.31
CA ALA A 54 -0.86 7.55 -9.67
C ALA A 54 -0.84 7.37 -8.14
N GLU A 55 -2.01 7.20 -7.52
CA GLU A 55 -2.13 6.92 -6.10
C GLU A 55 -1.40 5.62 -5.71
N ALA A 56 -1.64 4.54 -6.44
CA ALA A 56 -1.03 3.23 -6.19
C ALA A 56 0.52 3.30 -6.32
N LYS A 57 1.03 4.00 -7.34
CA LYS A 57 2.48 4.21 -7.51
C LYS A 57 3.09 5.01 -6.37
N MET A 58 2.44 6.10 -5.96
CA MET A 58 2.90 6.92 -4.83
C MET A 58 2.93 6.10 -3.54
N TYR A 59 1.86 5.36 -3.25
CA TYR A 59 1.79 4.49 -2.09
C TYR A 59 2.90 3.44 -2.09
N GLY A 60 3.10 2.75 -3.22
CA GLY A 60 4.18 1.78 -3.38
C GLY A 60 5.57 2.39 -3.16
N SER A 61 5.83 3.57 -3.72
CA SER A 61 7.11 4.28 -3.55
C SER A 61 7.38 4.64 -2.10
N HIS A 62 6.41 5.23 -1.39
CA HIS A 62 6.57 5.55 0.03
C HIS A 62 6.74 4.30 0.90
N THR A 63 6.04 3.21 0.58
CA THR A 63 6.17 1.93 1.29
C THR A 63 7.58 1.36 1.12
N ILE A 64 8.13 1.38 -0.10
CA ILE A 64 9.51 0.94 -0.37
C ILE A 64 10.51 1.79 0.43
N ILE A 65 10.33 3.12 0.46
CA ILE A 65 11.20 4.02 1.24
C ILE A 65 11.15 3.64 2.72
N ALA A 66 9.95 3.45 3.28
CA ALA A 66 9.79 3.08 4.68
C ALA A 66 10.47 1.75 5.01
N VAL A 67 10.30 0.72 4.16
CA VAL A 67 10.97 -0.58 4.30
C VAL A 67 12.48 -0.42 4.27
N ASN A 68 13.02 0.32 3.29
CA ASN A 68 14.45 0.56 3.17
C ASN A 68 15.00 1.29 4.41
N SER A 69 14.27 2.28 4.93
CA SER A 69 14.64 2.97 6.17
C SER A 69 14.68 2.02 7.37
N LEU A 70 13.73 1.09 7.50
CA LEU A 70 13.74 0.08 8.56
C LEU A 70 14.91 -0.90 8.42
N GLN A 71 15.21 -1.37 7.20
CA GLN A 71 16.36 -2.24 6.94
C GLN A 71 17.70 -1.58 7.30
N GLN A 72 17.81 -0.25 7.14
CA GLN A 72 19.01 0.49 7.54
C GLN A 72 19.15 0.64 9.07
N LEU A 73 18.06 0.49 9.83
CA LEU A 73 18.11 0.51 11.29
C LEU A 73 18.62 -0.82 11.86
N GLU A 74 18.35 -1.94 11.20
CA GLU A 74 18.90 -3.26 11.52
C GLU A 74 20.34 -3.43 10.97
N ALA A 75 21.28 -2.64 11.51
CA ALA A 75 22.72 -2.88 11.36
C ALA A 75 23.58 -2.11 12.38
N LYS A 76 23.11 -1.95 13.62
CA LYS A 76 24.03 -1.68 14.74
C LYS A 76 24.20 -2.98 15.52
N PRO A 77 25.32 -3.71 15.32
CA PRO A 77 25.69 -4.74 16.28
C PRO A 77 25.83 -4.03 17.63
N ASP A 78 25.15 -4.56 18.65
CA ASP A 78 25.45 -4.20 20.02
C ASP A 78 26.95 -4.40 20.24
N VAL A 79 27.62 -3.30 20.63
CA VAL A 79 29.05 -3.27 20.97
C VAL A 79 29.33 -4.20 22.14
#